data_AF-A0A4R4K0W4-F1
#
_entry.id   AF-A0A4R4K0W4-F1
#
_cell.length_a   1.000
_cell.length_b   1.000
_cell.length_c   1.000
_cell.angle_alpha   90.00
_cell.angle_beta   90.00
_cell.angle_gamma   90.00
#
_symmetry.space_group_name_H-M   'P 1'
#
loop_
_entity.id
_entity.type
_entity.pdbx_description
1 polymer ?
#
loop_
_entity_poly.entity_id
_entity_poly.type
_entity_poly.pdbx_seq_one_letter_code
_entity_poly.pdbx_strand_id
1 'polypeptide(L)'
;DIVSYLTVLEHIILTTTIQPWKHVLDYGIFTYLLENQHCIKSNKEPVMIDGNTNITIEHIFPQNPDPKWKIELGSDDYNYIKENYLNTIGNLTLSGNNGRLGNKSFIDKRDLYNAGYKDSRLWLNKYLAKLDKWGKTEIEDRFNLIAERVLKIWDIPNTQFDEQSDSNEVNIFDAEDPKFKKLEYAIFFDRKIAVNQVAKLYSEVFKQLFELQPETFFNTELGSKIGLTKKPIDANIRQAVAINETYFIEGNIDNIGKFDKIKLALTIFGFEDELMIKYADEK
;
A
#
# COMPACT_ATOMS: atom_id res chain seq x y z
N ASP A 1 -8.51 14.12 14.90
CA ASP A 1 -7.22 14.53 15.50
C ASP A 1 -6.10 13.86 14.73
N ILE A 2 -5.05 14.59 14.37
CA ILE A 2 -4.03 14.17 13.39
C ILE A 2 -3.22 12.98 13.89
N VAL A 3 -3.05 12.88 15.21
CA VAL A 3 -2.46 11.71 15.89
C VAL A 3 -3.28 10.46 15.57
N SER A 4 -4.61 10.51 15.61
CA SER A 4 -5.46 9.36 15.27
C SER A 4 -5.34 8.92 13.82
N TYR A 5 -5.09 9.81 12.85
CA TYR A 5 -4.94 9.43 11.45
C TYR A 5 -3.61 8.71 11.17
N LEU A 6 -2.52 9.18 11.78
CA LEU A 6 -1.22 8.51 11.71
C LEU A 6 -1.21 7.22 12.52
N THR A 7 -1.89 7.20 13.68
CA THR A 7 -2.09 5.95 14.44
C THR A 7 -2.96 4.98 13.64
N VAL A 8 -3.97 5.43 12.89
CA VAL A 8 -4.79 4.57 12.01
C VAL A 8 -3.99 4.10 10.80
N LEU A 9 -3.14 4.94 10.19
CA LEU A 9 -2.23 4.52 9.12
C LEU A 9 -1.17 3.53 9.62
N GLU A 10 -0.55 3.79 10.76
CA GLU A 10 0.35 2.85 11.43
C GLU A 10 -0.37 1.58 11.85
N HIS A 11 -1.59 1.67 12.38
CA HIS A 11 -2.40 0.51 12.76
C HIS A 11 -2.76 -0.29 11.50
N ILE A 12 -3.23 0.34 10.42
CA ILE A 12 -3.46 -0.31 9.13
C ILE A 12 -2.17 -0.95 8.63
N ILE A 13 -1.01 -0.29 8.70
CA ILE A 13 0.29 -0.84 8.28
C ILE A 13 0.80 -1.97 9.20
N LEU A 14 0.47 -1.96 10.49
CA LEU A 14 0.93 -2.91 11.51
C LEU A 14 -0.04 -4.09 11.73
N THR A 15 -1.34 -3.90 11.50
CA THR A 15 -2.41 -4.89 11.75
C THR A 15 -2.95 -5.52 10.49
N THR A 16 -2.69 -4.96 9.30
CA THR A 16 -2.97 -5.70 8.07
C THR A 16 -1.96 -6.83 7.94
N THR A 17 -2.45 -8.07 7.93
CA THR A 17 -1.71 -9.30 7.58
C THR A 17 -1.35 -9.33 6.10
N ILE A 18 -0.90 -8.21 5.55
CA ILE A 18 -0.52 -8.07 4.15
C ILE A 18 0.98 -7.71 4.14
N GLN A 19 1.77 -8.67 4.64
CA GLN A 19 3.24 -8.69 4.63
C GLN A 19 3.91 -8.27 3.30
N PRO A 20 3.31 -8.46 2.11
CA PRO A 20 3.91 -8.02 0.85
C PRO A 20 4.00 -6.49 0.66
N TRP A 21 3.11 -5.69 1.26
CA TRP A 21 3.01 -4.24 0.93
C TRP A 21 3.77 -3.32 1.86
N LYS A 22 4.23 -3.82 3.01
CA LYS A 22 5.13 -3.08 3.91
C LYS A 22 6.36 -2.58 3.13
N HIS A 23 6.95 -3.45 2.32
CA HIS A 23 8.07 -3.09 1.45
C HIS A 23 7.70 -2.11 0.34
N VAL A 24 6.49 -2.17 -0.23
CA VAL A 24 6.07 -1.35 -1.37
C VAL A 24 5.73 0.08 -0.94
N LEU A 25 5.04 0.25 0.19
CA LEU A 25 4.75 1.56 0.77
C LEU A 25 6.03 2.21 1.31
N ASP A 26 6.92 1.45 1.96
CA ASP A 26 8.23 1.94 2.37
C ASP A 26 9.04 2.35 1.13
N TYR A 27 9.16 1.51 0.08
CA TYR A 27 9.89 1.89 -1.13
C TYR A 27 9.27 3.10 -1.83
N GLY A 28 7.95 3.17 -1.94
CA GLY A 28 7.22 4.26 -2.59
C GLY A 28 7.39 5.59 -1.86
N ILE A 29 7.24 5.60 -0.53
CA ILE A 29 7.45 6.79 0.30
C ILE A 29 8.93 7.22 0.26
N PHE A 30 9.88 6.28 0.35
CA PHE A 30 11.31 6.60 0.28
C PHE A 30 11.72 7.15 -1.08
N THR A 31 11.25 6.54 -2.17
CA THR A 31 11.54 6.97 -3.54
C THR A 31 10.94 8.36 -3.79
N TYR A 32 9.69 8.56 -3.40
CA TYR A 32 8.98 9.82 -3.54
C TYR A 32 9.58 10.96 -2.70
N LEU A 33 9.95 10.71 -1.43
CA LEU A 33 10.63 11.70 -0.57
C LEU A 33 11.96 12.20 -1.14
N LEU A 34 12.62 11.39 -1.97
CA LEU A 34 13.93 11.66 -2.53
C LEU A 34 13.84 12.30 -3.92
N GLU A 35 12.96 11.80 -4.78
CA GLU A 35 12.62 12.44 -6.04
C GLU A 35 12.07 13.85 -5.81
N ASN A 36 11.27 14.04 -4.75
CA ASN A 36 10.71 15.33 -4.37
C ASN A 36 11.54 16.09 -3.31
N GLN A 37 12.87 15.88 -3.25
CA GLN A 37 13.76 16.86 -2.62
C GLN A 37 13.59 18.27 -3.24
N HIS A 38 13.03 18.35 -4.45
CA HIS A 38 12.65 19.58 -5.14
C HIS A 38 11.55 20.41 -4.45
N CYS A 39 10.74 19.83 -3.56
CA CYS A 39 9.57 20.52 -3.01
C CYS A 39 9.83 21.34 -1.74
N ILE A 40 11.06 21.38 -1.19
CA ILE A 40 11.38 22.22 -0.03
C ILE A 40 12.62 23.06 -0.32
N LYS A 41 12.37 24.22 -0.95
CA LYS A 41 13.20 25.44 -1.03
C LYS A 41 14.64 25.29 -0.52
N SER A 42 15.61 25.07 -1.44
CA SER A 42 16.92 25.79 -1.48
C SER A 42 18.04 25.05 -2.25
N ASN A 43 17.84 23.84 -2.78
CA ASN A 43 18.89 23.20 -3.60
C ASN A 43 18.37 22.79 -4.99
N LYS A 44 19.09 23.19 -6.05
CA LYS A 44 18.73 22.96 -7.46
C LYS A 44 19.46 21.77 -8.09
N GLU A 45 20.31 21.08 -7.33
CA GLU A 45 21.05 19.91 -7.81
C GLU A 45 20.17 18.64 -7.77
N PRO A 46 19.85 18.02 -8.92
CA PRO A 46 19.08 16.78 -8.95
C PRO A 46 19.94 15.59 -8.48
N VAL A 47 19.34 14.70 -7.68
CA VAL A 47 19.95 13.42 -7.29
C VAL A 47 19.18 12.29 -7.96
N MET A 48 19.77 11.66 -8.99
CA MET A 48 19.14 10.55 -9.72
C MET A 48 19.30 9.25 -8.92
N ILE A 49 18.20 8.76 -8.34
CA ILE A 49 18.12 7.49 -7.60
C ILE A 49 17.49 6.40 -8.46
N ASP A 50 16.47 6.74 -9.27
CA ASP A 50 15.84 5.80 -10.19
C ASP A 50 16.86 5.29 -11.22
N GLY A 51 16.95 3.96 -11.34
CA GLY A 51 17.99 3.27 -12.13
C GLY A 51 19.41 3.25 -11.54
N ASN A 52 19.65 3.87 -10.37
CA ASN A 52 20.97 3.90 -9.73
C ASN A 52 21.16 2.75 -8.75
N THR A 53 21.66 1.62 -9.25
CA THR A 53 21.91 0.39 -8.48
C THR A 53 22.96 0.54 -7.37
N ASN A 54 23.74 1.63 -7.37
CA ASN A 54 24.73 1.86 -6.32
C ASN A 54 24.11 2.36 -5.01
N ILE A 55 22.92 2.97 -5.06
CA ILE A 55 22.24 3.47 -3.86
C ILE A 55 21.21 2.44 -3.42
N THR A 56 21.38 1.95 -2.20
CA THR A 56 20.55 0.88 -1.65
C THR A 56 19.97 1.30 -0.31
N ILE A 57 18.94 0.58 0.12
CA ILE A 57 18.40 0.69 1.48
C ILE A 57 19.46 0.18 2.47
N GLU A 58 19.71 0.98 3.49
CA GLU A 58 20.62 0.70 4.60
C GLU A 58 19.84 0.74 5.91
N HIS A 59 20.14 -0.21 6.78
CA HIS A 59 19.59 -0.30 8.13
C HIS A 59 20.51 0.44 9.09
N ILE A 60 20.01 1.47 9.78
CA ILE A 60 20.83 2.22 10.74
C ILE A 60 21.19 1.30 11.92
N PHE A 61 20.17 0.74 12.60
CA PHE A 61 20.31 -0.46 13.42
C PHE A 61 20.28 -1.70 12.51
N PRO A 62 21.38 -2.46 12.38
CA PRO A 62 21.50 -3.54 11.39
C PRO A 62 20.60 -4.76 11.66
N GLN A 63 20.39 -5.59 10.65
CA GLN A 63 19.73 -6.90 10.84
C GLN A 63 20.58 -7.88 11.65
N ASN A 64 21.91 -7.79 11.50
CA ASN A 64 22.89 -8.59 12.22
C ASN A 64 23.88 -7.68 12.98
N PRO A 65 23.44 -6.94 14.01
CA PRO A 65 24.26 -5.91 14.66
C PRO A 65 25.55 -6.47 15.25
N ASP A 66 26.64 -5.70 15.16
CA ASP A 66 27.86 -5.98 15.93
C ASP A 66 27.56 -6.00 17.45
N PRO A 67 28.31 -6.79 18.25
CA PRO A 67 28.11 -6.89 19.69
C PRO A 67 28.13 -5.55 20.44
N LYS A 68 28.81 -4.53 19.90
CA LYS A 68 28.84 -3.16 20.43
C LYS A 68 27.43 -2.58 20.63
N TRP A 69 26.49 -2.87 19.72
CA TRP A 69 25.11 -2.38 19.82
C TRP A 69 24.42 -2.83 21.10
N LYS A 70 24.61 -4.09 21.50
CA LYS A 70 24.00 -4.63 22.73
C LYS A 70 24.63 -4.02 23.98
N ILE A 71 25.90 -3.63 23.92
CA ILE A 71 26.60 -2.93 25.01
C ILE A 71 26.09 -1.49 25.12
N GLU A 72 25.94 -0.80 23.98
CA GLU A 72 25.50 0.61 23.92
C GLU A 72 24.03 0.79 24.32
N LEU A 73 23.15 -0.14 23.95
CA LEU A 73 21.70 -0.06 24.19
C LEU A 73 21.25 -0.76 25.49
N GLY A 74 21.99 -1.78 25.94
CA GLY A 74 21.47 -2.74 26.91
C GLY A 74 20.54 -3.78 26.29
N SER A 75 20.28 -4.87 27.02
CA SER A 75 19.56 -6.03 26.46
C SER A 75 18.10 -5.74 26.11
N ASP A 76 17.40 -4.97 26.93
CA ASP A 76 15.95 -4.73 26.76
C ASP A 76 15.69 -3.87 25.53
N ASP A 77 16.34 -2.71 25.43
CA ASP A 77 16.21 -1.81 24.28
C ASP A 77 16.72 -2.45 22.98
N TYR A 78 17.82 -3.22 23.05
CA TYR A 78 18.32 -3.96 21.88
C TYR A 78 17.27 -4.92 21.32
N ASN A 79 16.63 -5.72 22.19
CA ASN A 79 15.60 -6.66 21.76
C ASN A 79 14.36 -5.92 21.28
N TYR A 80 13.94 -4.87 21.98
CA TYR A 80 12.78 -4.07 21.61
C TYR A 80 12.94 -3.43 20.21
N ILE A 81 14.08 -2.80 19.94
CA ILE A 81 14.39 -2.21 18.63
C ILE A 81 14.40 -3.29 17.55
N LYS A 82 15.03 -4.44 17.84
CA LYS A 82 15.11 -5.55 16.88
C LYS A 82 13.74 -6.10 16.50
N GLU A 83 12.82 -6.21 17.46
CA GLU A 83 11.48 -6.76 17.24
C GLU A 83 10.52 -5.75 16.61
N ASN A 84 10.58 -4.48 17.02
CA ASN A 84 9.56 -3.48 16.70
C ASN A 84 10.01 -2.45 15.65
N TYR A 85 11.29 -2.11 15.61
CA TYR A 85 11.77 -0.98 14.79
C TYR A 85 12.70 -1.36 13.64
N LEU A 86 13.14 -2.62 13.56
CA LEU A 86 14.13 -3.06 12.57
C LEU A 86 13.78 -2.63 11.14
N ASN A 87 12.53 -2.87 10.72
CA ASN A 87 12.02 -2.56 9.38
C ASN A 87 11.03 -1.40 9.42
N THR A 88 11.41 -0.28 10.05
CA THR A 88 10.59 0.94 10.08
C THR A 88 11.30 2.07 9.36
N ILE A 89 10.54 3.00 8.78
CA ILE A 89 11.07 4.19 8.11
C ILE A 89 12.00 5.01 9.02
N GLY A 90 11.75 5.00 10.34
CA GLY A 90 12.62 5.60 11.35
C GLY A 90 14.01 4.97 11.40
N ASN A 91 14.15 3.66 11.15
CA ASN A 91 15.41 2.92 11.16
C ASN A 91 16.06 2.70 9.77
N LEU A 92 15.37 3.04 8.69
CA LEU A 92 15.85 2.86 7.32
C LEU A 92 16.39 4.16 6.73
N THR A 93 17.47 4.07 5.96
CA THR A 93 18.02 5.17 5.18
C THR A 93 18.52 4.69 3.81
N LEU A 94 18.97 5.62 2.96
CA LEU A 94 19.67 5.27 1.73
C LEU A 94 21.17 5.50 1.85
N SER A 95 21.94 4.60 1.25
CA SER A 95 23.39 4.69 1.20
C SER A 95 23.97 4.12 -0.10
N GLY A 96 24.92 4.86 -0.67
CA GLY A 96 25.81 4.35 -1.72
C GLY A 96 26.98 3.52 -1.19
N ASN A 97 27.12 3.44 0.13
CA ASN A 97 28.24 2.81 0.82
C ASN A 97 27.77 1.70 1.78
N ASN A 98 26.60 1.11 1.52
CA ASN A 98 25.97 0.12 2.39
C ASN A 98 26.96 -1.01 2.78
N GLY A 99 27.66 -1.59 1.80
CA GLY A 99 28.66 -2.63 2.06
C GLY A 99 29.83 -2.21 2.98
N ARG A 100 30.15 -0.91 3.06
CA ARG A 100 31.19 -0.38 3.97
C ARG A 100 30.65 -0.09 5.38
N LEU A 101 29.37 0.27 5.48
CA LEU A 101 28.69 0.54 6.76
C LEU A 101 28.34 -0.77 7.48
N GLY A 102 27.65 -1.69 6.78
CA GLY A 102 27.36 -3.04 7.24
C GLY A 102 26.76 -3.11 8.64
N ASN A 103 27.38 -3.90 9.51
CA ASN A 103 26.85 -4.19 10.86
C ASN A 103 27.45 -3.32 11.97
N LYS A 104 28.25 -2.31 11.62
CA LYS A 104 28.97 -1.44 12.56
C LYS A 104 28.03 -0.74 13.54
N SER A 105 28.57 -0.29 14.69
CA SER A 105 27.82 0.56 15.61
C SER A 105 27.41 1.88 14.97
N PHE A 106 26.44 2.56 15.55
CA PHE A 106 25.94 3.82 14.99
C PHE A 106 27.06 4.86 14.82
N ILE A 107 27.90 5.05 15.83
CA ILE A 107 29.01 6.00 15.79
C ILE A 107 30.01 5.62 14.69
N ASP A 108 30.35 4.34 14.59
CA ASP A 108 31.26 3.83 13.56
C ASP A 108 30.68 4.07 12.15
N LYS A 109 29.36 3.91 11.95
CA LYS A 109 28.68 4.23 10.69
C LYS A 109 28.63 5.73 10.41
N ARG A 110 28.34 6.55 11.43
CA ARG A 110 28.21 8.00 11.32
C ARG A 110 29.54 8.65 10.91
N ASP A 111 30.62 8.22 11.55
CA ASP A 111 31.96 8.84 11.47
C ASP A 111 32.90 8.15 10.46
N LEU A 112 32.40 7.17 9.70
CA LEU A 112 33.21 6.44 8.72
C LEU A 112 33.74 7.38 7.62
N TYR A 113 35.06 7.54 7.55
CA TYR A 113 35.69 8.43 6.58
C TYR A 113 35.31 8.10 5.12
N ASN A 114 34.83 9.10 4.38
CA ASN A 114 34.37 9.06 3.00
C ASN A 114 33.20 8.09 2.74
N ALA A 115 32.48 7.63 3.77
CA ALA A 115 31.33 6.73 3.59
C ALA A 115 30.22 6.88 4.62
N GLY A 116 30.50 7.56 5.74
CA GLY A 116 29.61 7.67 6.87
C GLY A 116 28.51 8.70 6.66
N TYR A 117 27.56 8.72 7.59
CA TYR A 117 26.43 9.64 7.52
C TYR A 117 26.85 11.11 7.53
N LYS A 118 27.96 11.46 8.18
CA LYS A 118 28.52 12.84 8.16
C LYS A 118 28.99 13.28 6.78
N ASP A 119 29.48 12.36 5.97
CA ASP A 119 29.99 12.64 4.63
C ASP A 119 28.90 12.46 3.54
N SER A 120 27.69 12.05 3.94
CA SER A 120 26.58 11.82 3.02
C SER A 120 25.95 13.12 2.54
N ARG A 121 25.73 13.23 1.24
CA ARG A 121 25.01 14.36 0.61
C ARG A 121 23.49 14.22 0.69
N LEU A 122 22.99 13.04 1.04
CA LEU A 122 21.55 12.76 1.10
C LEU A 122 20.93 13.47 2.30
N TRP A 123 19.85 14.23 2.08
CA TRP A 123 19.13 14.92 3.15
C TRP A 123 18.73 13.98 4.29
N LEU A 124 18.34 12.75 3.95
CA LEU A 124 17.90 11.73 4.88
C LEU A 124 18.96 11.34 5.93
N ASN A 125 20.24 11.55 5.60
CA ASN A 125 21.38 11.28 6.48
C ASN A 125 21.84 12.52 7.28
N LYS A 126 21.34 13.73 6.96
CA LYS A 126 21.72 14.96 7.68
C LYS A 126 21.30 14.97 9.15
N TYR A 127 20.19 14.30 9.48
CA TYR A 127 19.77 14.11 10.86
C TYR A 127 20.74 13.16 11.59
N LEU A 128 21.05 12.01 10.98
CA LEU A 128 21.97 11.00 11.52
C LEU A 128 23.38 11.56 11.79
N ALA A 129 23.86 12.45 10.93
CA ALA A 129 25.18 13.08 11.05
C ALA A 129 25.39 13.85 12.36
N LYS A 130 24.31 14.27 13.04
CA LYS A 130 24.33 15.13 14.23
C LYS A 130 24.08 14.39 15.54
N LEU A 131 23.64 13.14 15.49
CA LEU A 131 23.29 12.37 16.68
C LEU A 131 24.52 11.66 17.24
N ASP A 132 24.60 11.55 18.57
CA ASP A 132 25.69 10.85 19.27
C ASP A 132 25.33 9.43 19.71
N LYS A 133 24.11 8.98 19.44
CA LYS A 133 23.64 7.62 19.70
C LYS A 133 22.47 7.29 18.78
N TRP A 134 22.09 6.02 18.79
CA TRP A 134 20.92 5.54 18.06
C TRP A 134 20.17 4.53 18.90
N GLY A 135 19.08 4.97 19.54
CA GLY A 135 18.17 4.12 20.30
C GLY A 135 16.72 4.40 19.94
N LYS A 136 15.81 3.93 20.80
CA LYS A 136 14.36 4.06 20.60
C LYS A 136 13.94 5.52 20.34
N THR A 137 14.37 6.44 21.20
CA THR A 137 13.99 7.85 21.10
C THR A 137 14.43 8.46 19.78
N GLU A 138 15.66 8.19 19.33
CA GLU A 138 16.16 8.73 18.06
C GLU A 138 15.42 8.15 16.85
N ILE A 139 14.98 6.89 16.92
CA ILE A 139 14.16 6.26 15.88
C ILE A 139 12.79 6.95 15.79
N GLU A 140 12.13 7.17 16.93
CA GLU A 140 10.81 7.82 17.02
C GLU A 140 10.88 9.29 16.58
N ASP A 141 11.89 10.04 17.04
CA ASP A 141 12.11 11.43 16.62
C ASP A 141 12.37 11.54 15.12
N ARG A 142 13.17 10.62 14.57
CA ARG A 142 13.43 10.57 13.13
C ARG A 142 12.17 10.22 12.35
N PHE A 143 11.35 9.29 12.85
CA PHE A 143 10.07 8.95 12.24
C PHE A 143 9.19 10.20 12.12
N ASN A 144 9.01 10.94 13.21
CA ASN A 144 8.22 12.17 13.22
C ASN A 144 8.75 13.21 12.22
N LEU A 145 10.07 13.41 12.17
CA LEU A 145 10.70 14.32 11.21
C LEU A 145 10.43 13.92 9.76
N ILE A 146 10.47 12.62 9.45
CA ILE A 146 10.17 12.12 8.12
C ILE A 146 8.68 12.28 7.81
N ALA A 147 7.80 11.88 8.74
CA ALA A 147 6.35 11.96 8.59
C ALA A 147 5.90 13.40 8.33
N GLU A 148 6.36 14.38 9.13
CA GLU A 148 6.07 15.80 8.89
C GLU A 148 6.49 16.27 7.50
N ARG A 149 7.61 15.74 6.99
CA ARG A 149 8.10 16.09 5.65
C ARG A 149 7.26 15.44 4.56
N VAL A 150 6.89 14.17 4.72
CA VAL A 150 5.98 13.45 3.82
C VAL A 150 4.67 14.23 3.72
N LEU A 151 4.08 14.59 4.85
CA LEU A 151 2.81 15.34 4.91
C LEU A 151 2.88 16.72 4.23
N LYS A 152 4.04 17.40 4.26
CA LYS A 152 4.22 18.68 3.55
C LYS A 152 4.33 18.54 2.04
N ILE A 153 4.85 17.41 1.56
CA ILE A 153 4.95 17.13 0.12
C ILE A 153 3.60 16.61 -0.39
N TRP A 154 2.98 15.76 0.41
CA TRP A 154 1.62 15.26 0.21
C TRP A 154 0.62 16.29 0.73
N ASP A 155 0.62 17.48 0.13
CA ASP A 155 -0.50 18.41 0.31
C ASP A 155 -1.73 17.63 -0.15
N ILE A 156 -2.56 17.23 0.81
CA ILE A 156 -3.82 16.54 0.50
C ILE A 156 -4.52 17.48 -0.46
N PRO A 157 -4.85 17.06 -1.70
CA PRO A 157 -5.59 17.93 -2.58
C PRO A 157 -6.76 18.44 -1.76
N ASN A 158 -6.87 19.77 -1.65
CA ASN A 158 -8.04 20.40 -1.09
C ASN A 158 -9.14 20.23 -2.14
N THR A 159 -9.51 18.97 -2.39
CA THR A 159 -10.80 18.61 -2.91
C THR A 159 -11.74 19.16 -1.87
N GLN A 160 -12.25 20.35 -2.16
CA GLN A 160 -13.65 20.57 -1.88
C GLN A 160 -14.33 19.36 -2.51
N PHE A 161 -14.65 18.38 -1.66
CA PHE A 161 -15.73 17.49 -1.98
C PHE A 161 -16.89 18.45 -2.18
N ASP A 162 -17.17 18.79 -3.43
CA ASP A 162 -18.50 19.21 -3.77
C ASP A 162 -19.36 18.02 -3.35
N GLU A 163 -19.89 18.06 -2.13
CA GLU A 163 -21.06 17.29 -1.70
C GLU A 163 -22.30 17.66 -2.54
N GLN A 164 -22.09 18.34 -3.67
CA GLN A 164 -23.06 18.77 -4.66
C GLN A 164 -22.62 18.26 -6.04
N SER A 165 -22.59 16.95 -6.20
CA SER A 165 -23.22 16.41 -7.40
C SER A 165 -24.46 15.66 -6.92
N ASP A 166 -25.60 15.89 -7.57
CA ASP A 166 -26.77 14.99 -7.53
C ASP A 166 -26.39 13.61 -8.10
N SER A 167 -25.35 12.97 -7.57
CA SER A 167 -25.01 11.63 -7.94
C SER A 167 -26.02 10.73 -7.23
N ASN A 168 -27.03 10.29 -7.99
CA ASN A 168 -27.81 9.09 -7.67
C ASN A 168 -26.93 7.81 -7.63
N GLU A 169 -25.68 7.94 -7.18
CA GLU A 169 -24.79 6.84 -6.90
C GLU A 169 -25.25 6.21 -5.59
N VAL A 170 -25.44 4.89 -5.63
CA VAL A 170 -25.87 4.12 -4.49
C VAL A 170 -24.87 3.00 -4.28
N ASN A 171 -24.56 2.71 -3.02
CA ASN A 171 -23.79 1.52 -2.72
C ASN A 171 -24.54 0.29 -3.26
N ILE A 172 -23.83 -0.66 -3.87
CA ILE A 172 -24.48 -1.84 -4.45
C ILE A 172 -25.34 -2.60 -3.43
N PHE A 173 -24.97 -2.60 -2.15
CA PHE A 173 -25.71 -3.24 -1.07
C PHE A 173 -27.08 -2.60 -0.86
N ASP A 174 -27.16 -1.28 -0.96
CA ASP A 174 -28.38 -0.47 -0.82
C ASP A 174 -29.12 -0.24 -2.15
N ALA A 175 -28.52 -0.62 -3.27
CA ALA A 175 -29.12 -0.46 -4.58
C ALA A 175 -30.38 -1.32 -4.76
N GLU A 176 -31.37 -0.75 -5.44
CA GLU A 176 -32.55 -1.46 -5.90
C GLU A 176 -32.22 -2.63 -6.84
N ASP A 177 -33.18 -3.53 -7.06
CA ASP A 177 -33.02 -4.65 -7.99
C ASP A 177 -32.60 -4.14 -9.39
N PRO A 178 -31.51 -4.68 -9.98
CA PRO A 178 -31.05 -4.28 -11.32
C PRO A 178 -31.98 -4.72 -12.47
N LYS A 179 -33.06 -5.44 -12.18
CA LYS A 179 -34.01 -5.90 -13.21
C LYS A 179 -34.64 -4.72 -13.95
N PHE A 180 -34.62 -4.79 -15.27
CA PHE A 180 -35.08 -3.74 -16.19
C PHE A 180 -34.33 -2.40 -16.12
N LYS A 181 -33.29 -2.30 -15.28
CA LYS A 181 -32.44 -1.12 -15.18
C LYS A 181 -31.15 -1.27 -15.97
N LYS A 182 -30.62 -0.14 -16.45
CA LYS A 182 -29.30 -0.07 -17.07
C LYS A 182 -28.36 0.72 -16.18
N LEU A 183 -27.10 0.33 -16.15
CA LEU A 183 -26.07 1.10 -15.47
C LEU A 183 -25.63 2.25 -16.39
N GLU A 184 -25.34 3.40 -15.80
CA GLU A 184 -24.60 4.47 -16.47
C GLU A 184 -23.09 4.22 -16.31
N TYR A 185 -22.67 3.97 -15.07
CA TYR A 185 -21.33 3.56 -14.68
C TYR A 185 -21.33 2.94 -13.27
N ALA A 186 -20.17 2.42 -12.87
CA ALA A 186 -19.87 2.06 -11.48
C ALA A 186 -18.59 2.74 -11.02
N ILE A 187 -18.41 2.86 -9.71
CA ILE A 187 -17.17 3.30 -9.08
C ILE A 187 -16.71 2.16 -8.18
N PHE A 188 -15.50 1.67 -8.40
CA PHE A 188 -14.91 0.62 -7.59
C PHE A 188 -13.53 1.08 -7.11
N PHE A 189 -13.28 1.11 -5.79
CA PHE A 189 -12.06 1.69 -5.21
C PHE A 189 -11.76 3.10 -5.75
N ASP A 190 -12.75 3.99 -5.71
CA ASP A 190 -12.71 5.36 -6.24
C ASP A 190 -12.37 5.48 -7.74
N ARG A 191 -12.37 4.37 -8.49
CA ARG A 191 -12.12 4.36 -9.94
C ARG A 191 -13.42 4.16 -10.68
N LYS A 192 -13.72 5.11 -11.57
CA LYS A 192 -14.87 5.02 -12.46
C LYS A 192 -14.69 3.91 -13.49
N ILE A 193 -15.55 2.91 -13.45
CA ILE A 193 -15.66 1.82 -14.42
C ILE A 193 -16.80 2.15 -15.40
N ALA A 194 -16.45 2.28 -16.69
CA ALA A 194 -17.41 2.52 -17.75
C ALA A 194 -18.18 1.23 -18.10
N VAL A 195 -19.17 0.88 -17.29
CA VAL A 195 -20.04 -0.29 -17.49
C VAL A 195 -21.50 0.12 -17.62
N ASN A 196 -22.15 -0.33 -18.69
CA ASN A 196 -23.56 -0.07 -18.96
C ASN A 196 -24.47 -1.29 -18.76
N GLN A 197 -23.90 -2.43 -18.35
CA GLN A 197 -24.58 -3.71 -18.21
C GLN A 197 -24.07 -4.43 -16.97
N VAL A 198 -24.99 -5.06 -16.23
CA VAL A 198 -24.67 -5.86 -15.03
C VAL A 198 -23.70 -7.00 -15.35
N ALA A 199 -23.83 -7.62 -16.53
CA ALA A 199 -22.91 -8.67 -16.95
C ALA A 199 -21.45 -8.18 -17.08
N LYS A 200 -21.25 -6.94 -17.54
CA LYS A 200 -19.93 -6.32 -17.62
C LYS A 200 -19.42 -5.92 -16.23
N LEU A 201 -20.28 -5.33 -15.40
CA LEU A 201 -19.94 -5.04 -14.01
C LEU A 201 -19.45 -6.30 -13.29
N TYR A 202 -20.19 -7.40 -13.42
CA TYR A 202 -19.83 -8.71 -12.86
C TYR A 202 -18.44 -9.16 -13.32
N SER A 203 -18.16 -9.15 -14.62
CA SER A 203 -16.83 -9.55 -15.11
C SER A 203 -15.72 -8.62 -14.62
N GLU A 204 -15.93 -7.30 -14.63
CA GLU A 204 -14.89 -6.34 -14.25
C GLU A 204 -14.58 -6.36 -12.76
N VAL A 205 -15.58 -6.49 -11.90
CA VAL A 205 -15.38 -6.64 -10.45
C VAL A 205 -14.62 -7.92 -10.15
N PHE A 206 -15.02 -9.05 -10.72
CA PHE A 206 -14.34 -10.33 -10.44
C PHE A 206 -12.91 -10.41 -11.01
N LYS A 207 -12.63 -9.76 -12.14
CA LYS A 207 -11.25 -9.60 -12.65
C LYS A 207 -10.39 -8.85 -11.64
N GLN A 208 -10.86 -7.69 -11.18
CA GLN A 208 -10.12 -6.84 -10.24
C GLN A 208 -9.94 -7.53 -8.89
N LEU A 209 -10.99 -8.15 -8.34
CA LEU A 209 -10.87 -8.93 -7.10
C LEU A 209 -9.86 -10.08 -7.23
N PHE A 210 -9.84 -10.78 -8.37
CA PHE A 210 -8.89 -11.87 -8.60
C PHE A 210 -7.46 -11.37 -8.76
N GLU A 211 -7.25 -10.21 -9.40
CA GLU A 211 -5.94 -9.57 -9.50
C GLU A 211 -5.43 -9.10 -8.13
N LEU A 212 -6.32 -8.58 -7.29
CA LEU A 212 -5.99 -8.09 -5.94
C LEU A 212 -5.63 -9.22 -4.97
N GLN A 213 -6.47 -10.24 -4.86
CA GLN A 213 -6.29 -11.32 -3.89
C GLN A 213 -6.74 -12.69 -4.44
N PRO A 214 -5.94 -13.32 -5.31
CA PRO A 214 -6.30 -14.61 -5.92
C PRO A 214 -6.58 -15.70 -4.88
N GLU A 215 -5.83 -15.73 -3.77
CA GLU A 215 -5.94 -16.77 -2.75
C GLU A 215 -7.32 -16.81 -2.07
N THR A 216 -8.02 -15.67 -1.97
CA THR A 216 -9.37 -15.61 -1.38
C THR A 216 -10.37 -16.44 -2.17
N PHE A 217 -10.19 -16.55 -3.48
CA PHE A 217 -11.02 -17.40 -4.33
C PHE A 217 -10.83 -18.90 -4.07
N PHE A 218 -9.65 -19.30 -3.58
CA PHE A 218 -9.30 -20.70 -3.36
C PHE A 218 -9.43 -21.13 -1.89
N ASN A 219 -9.23 -20.21 -0.95
CA ASN A 219 -9.21 -20.48 0.48
C ASN A 219 -10.58 -20.27 1.15
N THR A 220 -11.57 -19.77 0.42
CA THR A 220 -12.93 -19.54 0.91
C THR A 220 -13.96 -20.30 0.06
N GLU A 221 -15.24 -20.20 0.42
CA GLU A 221 -16.31 -20.80 -0.40
C GLU A 221 -16.54 -20.06 -1.73
N LEU A 222 -15.95 -18.87 -1.92
CA LEU A 222 -16.22 -18.00 -3.07
C LEU A 222 -16.04 -18.71 -4.42
N GLY A 223 -14.91 -19.40 -4.62
CA GLY A 223 -14.62 -20.09 -5.87
C GLY A 223 -15.70 -21.12 -6.24
N SER A 224 -16.19 -21.88 -5.27
CA SER A 224 -17.28 -22.84 -5.49
C SER A 224 -18.62 -22.15 -5.79
N LYS A 225 -18.91 -21.03 -5.12
CA LYS A 225 -20.16 -20.28 -5.28
C LYS A 225 -20.24 -19.61 -6.64
N ILE A 226 -19.13 -19.22 -7.25
CA ILE A 226 -19.10 -18.54 -8.56
C ILE A 226 -18.76 -19.48 -9.73
N GLY A 227 -18.53 -20.77 -9.46
CA GLY A 227 -18.15 -21.74 -10.49
C GLY A 227 -16.75 -21.50 -11.06
N LEU A 228 -15.77 -21.18 -10.22
CA LEU A 228 -14.39 -20.96 -10.64
C LEU A 228 -13.78 -22.25 -11.21
N THR A 229 -13.24 -22.20 -12.42
CA THR A 229 -12.59 -23.35 -13.08
C THR A 229 -11.49 -22.93 -14.04
N LYS A 230 -10.55 -23.84 -14.30
CA LYS A 230 -9.57 -23.76 -15.39
C LYS A 230 -10.09 -24.39 -16.70
N LYS A 231 -11.13 -25.21 -16.61
CA LYS A 231 -11.66 -26.02 -17.70
C LYS A 231 -13.18 -25.86 -17.77
N PRO A 232 -13.68 -24.82 -18.45
CA PRO A 232 -15.11 -24.52 -18.50
C PRO A 232 -15.97 -25.64 -19.07
N ILE A 233 -15.43 -26.35 -20.09
CA ILE A 233 -16.11 -27.46 -20.76
C ILE A 233 -16.28 -28.64 -19.80
N ASP A 234 -15.19 -29.08 -19.15
CA ASP A 234 -15.20 -30.21 -18.20
C ASP A 234 -16.09 -29.93 -16.98
N ALA A 235 -16.19 -28.66 -16.58
CA ALA A 235 -17.00 -28.22 -15.45
C ALA A 235 -18.48 -27.97 -15.81
N ASN A 236 -18.90 -28.21 -17.05
CA ASN A 236 -20.26 -27.95 -17.55
C ASN A 236 -20.76 -26.51 -17.32
N ILE A 237 -19.85 -25.52 -17.39
CA ILE A 237 -20.22 -24.10 -17.31
C ILE A 237 -21.00 -23.71 -18.54
N ARG A 238 -22.19 -23.12 -18.33
CA ARG A 238 -23.10 -22.75 -19.43
C ARG A 238 -22.63 -21.51 -20.17
N GLN A 239 -22.05 -20.54 -19.48
CA GLN A 239 -21.41 -19.37 -20.08
C GLN A 239 -20.12 -19.04 -19.33
N ALA A 240 -18.97 -19.28 -19.95
CA ALA A 240 -17.68 -18.98 -19.31
C ALA A 240 -17.35 -17.49 -19.39
N VAL A 241 -17.05 -16.87 -18.25
CA VAL A 241 -16.53 -15.50 -18.15
C VAL A 241 -15.07 -15.58 -17.70
N ALA A 242 -14.14 -15.13 -18.53
CA ALA A 242 -12.73 -15.10 -18.18
C ALA A 242 -12.45 -13.97 -17.18
N ILE A 243 -11.79 -14.32 -16.06
CA ILE A 243 -11.32 -13.35 -15.06
C ILE A 243 -9.81 -13.12 -15.14
N ASN A 244 -9.07 -14.04 -15.76
CA ASN A 244 -7.71 -13.84 -16.25
C ASN A 244 -7.42 -14.83 -17.39
N GLU A 245 -6.15 -15.01 -17.77
CA GLU A 245 -5.76 -15.94 -18.85
C GLU A 245 -6.04 -17.42 -18.55
N THR A 246 -6.18 -17.80 -17.28
CA THR A 246 -6.25 -19.21 -16.83
C THR A 246 -7.62 -19.60 -16.26
N TYR A 247 -8.30 -18.67 -15.59
CA TYR A 247 -9.48 -18.94 -14.78
C TYR A 247 -10.73 -18.29 -15.37
N PHE A 248 -11.82 -19.04 -15.25
CA PHE A 248 -13.15 -18.68 -15.71
C PHE A 248 -14.15 -18.88 -14.59
N ILE A 249 -15.23 -18.10 -14.63
CA ILE A 249 -16.38 -18.19 -13.72
C ILE A 249 -17.67 -18.39 -14.52
N GLU A 250 -18.74 -18.85 -13.87
CA GLU A 250 -20.06 -18.99 -14.51
C GLU A 250 -20.69 -17.62 -14.75
N GLY A 251 -21.15 -17.40 -15.97
CA GLY A 251 -21.79 -16.16 -16.43
C GLY A 251 -23.29 -16.30 -16.69
N ASN A 252 -23.80 -17.53 -16.82
CA ASN A 252 -25.21 -17.84 -17.11
C ASN A 252 -26.03 -17.75 -15.82
N ILE A 253 -26.09 -16.53 -15.29
CA ILE A 253 -26.79 -16.13 -14.08
C ILE A 253 -27.60 -14.89 -14.45
N ASP A 254 -28.77 -14.69 -13.87
CA ASP A 254 -29.54 -13.47 -14.07
C ASP A 254 -28.86 -12.24 -13.40
N ASN A 255 -29.39 -11.05 -13.64
CA ASN A 255 -28.78 -9.82 -13.10
C ASN A 255 -28.82 -9.77 -11.57
N ILE A 256 -29.87 -10.32 -10.96
CA ILE A 256 -30.03 -10.41 -9.50
C ILE A 256 -28.94 -11.32 -8.93
N GLY A 257 -28.81 -12.54 -9.44
CA GLY A 257 -27.78 -13.47 -8.98
C GLY A 257 -26.35 -12.98 -9.25
N LYS A 258 -26.14 -12.15 -10.28
CA LYS A 258 -24.86 -11.45 -10.48
C LYS A 258 -24.59 -10.43 -9.38
N PHE A 259 -25.57 -9.62 -8.99
CA PHE A 259 -25.46 -8.70 -7.86
C PHE A 259 -25.19 -9.45 -6.55
N ASP A 260 -25.94 -10.52 -6.27
CA ASP A 260 -25.76 -11.31 -5.04
C ASP A 260 -24.36 -11.91 -4.94
N LYS A 261 -23.82 -12.42 -6.06
CA LYS A 261 -22.44 -12.94 -6.10
C LYS A 261 -21.40 -11.84 -5.93
N ILE A 262 -21.63 -10.65 -6.47
CA ILE A 262 -20.75 -9.50 -6.24
C ILE A 262 -20.77 -9.12 -4.76
N LYS A 263 -21.96 -8.95 -4.16
CA LYS A 263 -22.13 -8.63 -2.74
C LYS A 263 -21.43 -9.67 -1.86
N LEU A 264 -21.64 -10.96 -2.12
CA LEU A 264 -20.96 -12.05 -1.43
C LEU A 264 -19.43 -11.93 -1.52
N ALA A 265 -18.90 -11.65 -2.71
CA ALA A 265 -17.46 -11.49 -2.90
C ALA A 265 -16.94 -10.29 -2.11
N LEU A 266 -17.61 -9.13 -2.18
CA LEU A 266 -17.21 -7.93 -1.45
C LEU A 266 -17.21 -8.17 0.07
N THR A 267 -18.23 -8.84 0.61
CA THR A 267 -18.27 -9.21 2.04
C THR A 267 -17.14 -10.15 2.45
N ILE A 268 -16.80 -11.15 1.62
CA ILE A 268 -15.69 -12.07 1.90
C ILE A 268 -14.34 -11.32 1.93
N PHE A 269 -14.20 -10.28 1.11
CA PHE A 269 -12.99 -9.47 1.04
C PHE A 269 -12.96 -8.31 2.06
N GLY A 270 -14.10 -7.97 2.69
CA GLY A 270 -14.23 -6.79 3.55
C GLY A 270 -14.25 -5.47 2.77
N PHE A 271 -14.84 -5.46 1.57
CA PHE A 271 -14.91 -4.33 0.63
C PHE A 271 -16.35 -3.87 0.37
N GLU A 272 -17.22 -3.93 1.38
CA GLU A 272 -18.64 -3.59 1.27
C GLU A 272 -18.88 -2.14 0.81
N ASP A 273 -18.04 -1.22 1.25
CA ASP A 273 -18.16 0.22 0.95
C ASP A 273 -17.51 0.63 -0.37
N GLU A 274 -16.79 -0.28 -1.03
CA GLU A 274 -15.89 0.05 -2.14
C GLU A 274 -16.58 0.07 -3.51
N LEU A 275 -17.84 -0.40 -3.62
CA LEU A 275 -18.57 -0.48 -4.89
C LEU A 275 -19.86 0.35 -4.88
N MET A 276 -19.81 1.47 -5.59
CA MET A 276 -20.95 2.34 -5.88
C MET A 276 -21.41 2.13 -7.32
N ILE A 277 -22.71 2.22 -7.57
CA ILE A 277 -23.29 2.14 -8.92
C ILE A 277 -24.20 3.33 -9.18
N LYS A 278 -24.26 3.77 -10.43
CA LYS A 278 -25.28 4.72 -10.90
C LYS A 278 -26.12 4.06 -11.99
N TYR A 279 -27.44 4.03 -11.79
CA TYR A 279 -28.37 3.65 -12.85
C TYR A 279 -28.52 4.80 -13.85
N ALA A 280 -28.67 4.47 -15.13
CA ALA A 280 -29.03 5.45 -16.14
C ALA A 280 -30.47 5.91 -15.91
N ASP A 281 -30.71 7.20 -16.07
CA ASP A 281 -32.06 7.77 -15.97
C ASP A 281 -33.03 7.09 -16.96
N GLU A 282 -34.26 6.85 -16.51
CA GLU A 282 -35.32 6.32 -17.37
C GLU A 282 -35.63 7.33 -18.48
N LYS A 283 -35.44 6.93 -19.74
CA LYS A 283 -35.85 7.72 -20.92
C LYS A 283 -37.24 7.32 -21.40
#